data_AF-A0A660N7Q0-F1
#
_entry.id   AF-A0A660N7Q0-F1
#
_cell.length_a   1.000
_cell.length_b   1.000
_cell.length_c   1.000
_cell.angle_alpha   90.00
_cell.angle_beta   90.00
_cell.angle_gamma   90.00
#
_symmetry.space_group_name_H-M   'P 1'
#
loop_
_entity.id
_entity.type
_entity.pdbx_description
1 polymer ?
#
loop_
_entity_poly.entity_id
_entity_poly.type
_entity_poly.pdbx_seq_one_letter_code
_entity_poly.pdbx_strand_id
1 'polypeptide(L)'
;FHRHLISYGMSELYFDPESAEADFSKWGFEFTCRIAPVADDKNQNGANHEPIWVINVMNNLARYVFDSGKWFEPYHFIPANGPVRLDTDTAIVGIAFAPDPKLPEMDTPNGKVQFLQMVGLTQAELDWLWQEPKTYRCQELIDKMREDNPLLIMDLTRSKSYV
;
A
#
# COMPACT_ATOMS: atom_id res chain seq x y z
N PHE A 1 -17.17 4.88 -4.19
CA PHE A 1 -16.40 6.11 -3.94
C PHE A 1 -15.29 5.78 -2.95
N HIS A 2 -14.07 6.25 -3.18
CA HIS A 2 -12.90 6.00 -2.33
C HIS A 2 -11.98 7.22 -2.33
N ARG A 3 -11.09 7.31 -1.34
CA ARG A 3 -9.93 8.20 -1.36
C ARG A 3 -8.75 7.47 -1.98
N HIS A 4 -8.00 8.13 -2.86
CA HIS A 4 -6.76 7.60 -3.44
C HIS A 4 -5.60 8.47 -2.97
N LEU A 5 -4.76 7.89 -2.12
CA LEU A 5 -3.58 8.53 -1.56
C LEU A 5 -2.36 8.05 -2.33
N ILE A 6 -1.43 8.96 -2.60
CA ILE A 6 -0.18 8.72 -3.34
C ILE A 6 0.91 9.43 -2.54
N SER A 7 1.97 8.71 -2.16
CA SER A 7 3.13 9.32 -1.51
C SER A 7 4.05 10.00 -2.53
N TYR A 8 4.86 10.93 -2.04
CA TYR A 8 5.98 11.51 -2.75
C TYR A 8 7.15 11.62 -1.78
N GLY A 9 8.25 10.91 -2.05
CA GLY A 9 9.48 10.94 -1.25
C GLY A 9 10.21 9.59 -1.14
N MET A 10 9.61 8.51 -1.63
CA MET A 10 10.29 7.23 -1.80
C MET A 10 11.11 7.21 -3.10
N SER A 11 10.66 7.94 -4.11
CA SER A 11 11.42 8.30 -5.31
C SER A 11 12.26 9.57 -5.11
N GLU A 12 13.16 9.84 -6.06
CA GLU A 12 13.92 11.09 -6.10
C GLU A 12 13.09 12.19 -6.77
N LEU A 13 12.65 13.17 -5.97
CA LEU A 13 11.71 14.21 -6.41
C LEU A 13 12.39 15.40 -7.07
N TYR A 14 13.64 15.65 -6.69
CA TYR A 14 14.43 16.76 -7.21
C TYR A 14 15.47 16.19 -8.17
N PHE A 15 15.89 16.97 -9.16
CA PHE A 15 16.94 16.50 -10.04
C PHE A 15 18.22 16.26 -9.25
N ASP A 16 18.77 15.06 -9.36
CA ASP A 16 20.04 14.68 -8.77
C ASP A 16 20.98 14.13 -9.85
N PRO A 17 22.07 14.84 -10.19
CA PRO A 17 23.04 14.39 -11.19
C PRO A 17 23.65 13.01 -10.87
N GLU A 18 23.76 12.63 -9.59
CA GLU A 18 24.31 11.33 -9.18
C GLU A 18 23.34 10.17 -9.45
N SER A 19 22.04 10.48 -9.54
CA SER A 19 20.96 9.52 -9.82
C SER A 19 20.66 9.37 -11.32
N ALA A 20 21.26 10.19 -12.18
CA ALA A 20 20.97 10.23 -13.62
C ALA A 20 21.37 8.96 -14.39
N GLU A 21 22.24 8.12 -13.80
CA GLU A 21 22.68 6.84 -14.37
C GLU A 21 22.05 5.62 -13.66
N ALA A 22 21.16 5.82 -12.68
CA ALA A 22 20.53 4.74 -11.94
C ALA A 22 19.30 4.17 -12.69
N ASP A 23 19.14 2.85 -12.68
CA ASP A 23 17.98 2.18 -13.28
C ASP A 23 16.65 2.56 -12.59
N PHE A 24 16.72 2.92 -11.30
CA PHE A 24 15.58 3.24 -10.45
C PHE A 24 15.74 4.59 -9.76
N SER A 25 14.63 5.32 -9.61
CA SER A 25 14.60 6.57 -8.87
C SER A 25 14.61 6.30 -7.37
N LYS A 26 15.80 6.40 -6.76
CA LYS A 26 16.05 6.12 -5.34
C LYS A 26 15.57 4.72 -4.94
N TRP A 27 14.44 4.59 -4.23
CA TRP A 27 13.89 3.28 -3.88
C TRP A 27 13.08 2.64 -5.01
N GLY A 28 12.83 3.37 -6.10
CA GLY A 28 12.18 2.85 -7.30
C GLY A 28 10.66 2.73 -7.21
N PHE A 29 10.04 3.22 -6.14
CA PHE A 29 8.59 3.19 -5.99
C PHE A 29 8.01 4.37 -5.20
N GLU A 30 6.70 4.55 -5.27
CA GLU A 30 5.87 5.31 -4.32
C GLU A 30 4.75 4.42 -3.77
N PHE A 31 4.34 4.67 -2.53
CA PHE A 31 3.17 4.00 -1.95
C PHE A 31 1.88 4.64 -2.47
N THR A 32 0.88 3.80 -2.73
CA THR A 32 -0.48 4.26 -2.96
C THR A 32 -1.46 3.52 -2.05
N CYS A 33 -2.62 4.10 -1.81
CA CYS A 33 -3.68 3.43 -1.07
C CYS A 33 -5.04 3.92 -1.56
N ARG A 34 -5.96 2.99 -1.79
CA ARG A 34 -7.36 3.29 -2.02
C ARG A 34 -8.14 2.85 -0.80
N ILE A 35 -8.84 3.78 -0.15
CA ILE A 35 -9.55 3.52 1.11
C ILE A 35 -10.99 4.03 1.00
N ALA A 36 -11.94 3.20 1.40
CA ALA A 36 -13.33 3.62 1.58
C ALA A 36 -13.41 4.64 2.74
N PRO A 37 -14.17 5.75 2.62
CA PRO A 37 -14.27 6.72 3.71
C PRO A 37 -14.82 6.07 4.99
N VAL A 38 -14.22 6.41 6.13
CA VAL A 38 -14.63 5.92 7.44
C VAL A 38 -15.35 7.05 8.18
N ALA A 39 -16.56 6.81 8.68
CA ALA A 39 -17.38 7.84 9.31
C ALA A 39 -16.67 8.56 10.49
N ASP A 40 -15.82 7.85 11.21
CA ASP A 40 -15.08 8.37 12.36
C ASP A 40 -13.80 9.13 11.98
N ASP A 41 -13.43 9.18 10.69
CA ASP A 41 -12.30 9.99 10.25
C ASP A 41 -12.65 11.48 10.30
N LYS A 42 -11.66 12.29 10.67
CA LYS A 42 -11.83 13.73 10.89
C LYS A 42 -12.05 14.47 9.57
N ASN A 43 -12.80 15.57 9.63
CA ASN A 43 -12.88 16.51 8.53
C ASN A 43 -11.61 17.38 8.50
N GLN A 44 -11.05 17.60 7.33
CA GLN A 44 -9.84 18.44 7.17
C GLN A 44 -9.85 19.13 5.80
N ASN A 45 -9.31 20.35 5.73
CA ASN A 45 -9.20 21.14 4.49
C ASN A 45 -10.52 21.26 3.69
N GLY A 46 -11.66 21.31 4.38
CA GLY A 46 -12.98 21.40 3.74
C GLY A 46 -13.54 20.09 3.20
N ALA A 47 -12.86 18.95 3.42
CA ALA A 47 -13.34 17.62 3.07
C ALA A 47 -13.70 16.81 4.33
N ASN A 48 -14.73 15.98 4.21
CA ASN A 48 -15.17 15.11 5.29
C ASN A 48 -14.48 13.75 5.26
N HIS A 49 -14.23 13.16 6.42
CA HIS A 49 -13.70 11.79 6.57
C HIS A 49 -12.35 11.59 5.89
N GLU A 50 -11.39 12.46 6.17
CA GLU A 50 -10.04 12.39 5.59
C GLU A 50 -9.19 11.32 6.30
N PRO A 51 -8.64 10.33 5.57
CA PRO A 51 -7.97 9.16 6.13
C PRO A 51 -6.52 9.45 6.51
N ILE A 52 -6.29 10.43 7.40
CA ILE A 52 -4.95 10.86 7.83
C ILE A 52 -4.14 9.73 8.46
N TRP A 53 -4.81 8.74 9.05
CA TRP A 53 -4.15 7.56 9.59
C TRP A 53 -3.39 6.78 8.51
N VAL A 54 -3.87 6.75 7.26
CA VAL A 54 -3.18 6.08 6.14
C VAL A 54 -1.86 6.80 5.83
N ILE A 55 -1.83 8.13 5.89
CA ILE A 55 -0.61 8.93 5.73
C ILE A 55 0.41 8.55 6.82
N ASN A 56 -0.05 8.38 8.06
CA ASN A 56 0.82 7.94 9.15
C ASN A 56 1.37 6.52 8.92
N VAL A 57 0.56 5.60 8.39
CA VAL A 57 1.04 4.26 8.01
C VAL A 57 2.11 4.36 6.91
N MET A 58 1.87 5.12 5.83
CA MET A 58 2.85 5.33 4.76
C MET A 58 4.16 5.93 5.31
N ASN A 59 4.09 6.92 6.19
CA ASN A 59 5.26 7.52 6.83
C ASN A 59 6.03 6.51 7.71
N ASN A 60 5.32 5.63 8.42
CA ASN A 60 5.96 4.59 9.24
C ASN A 60 6.69 3.56 8.36
N LEU A 61 6.08 3.17 7.24
CA LEU A 61 6.70 2.27 6.26
C LEU A 61 7.90 2.92 5.57
N ALA A 62 7.79 4.19 5.18
CA ALA A 62 8.90 4.96 4.63
C ALA A 62 10.08 4.98 5.61
N ARG A 63 9.85 5.37 6.87
CA ARG A 63 10.92 5.35 7.90
C ARG A 63 11.57 3.99 8.03
N TYR A 64 10.80 2.90 8.04
CA TYR A 64 11.35 1.55 8.05
C TYR A 64 12.31 1.29 6.87
N VAL A 65 11.92 1.66 5.65
CA VAL A 65 12.77 1.49 4.46
C VAL A 65 14.06 2.29 4.59
N PHE A 66 13.96 3.57 4.99
CA PHE A 66 15.12 4.44 5.17
C PHE A 66 16.06 3.97 6.29
N ASP A 67 15.51 3.49 7.41
CA ASP A 67 16.30 3.06 8.57
C ASP A 67 16.95 1.67 8.35
N SER A 68 16.26 0.77 7.66
CA SER A 68 16.68 -0.63 7.53
C SER A 68 17.34 -0.99 6.19
N GLY A 69 17.13 -0.17 5.16
CA GLY A 69 17.52 -0.46 3.78
C GLY A 69 16.71 -1.58 3.12
N LYS A 70 15.66 -2.10 3.77
CA LYS A 70 14.79 -3.14 3.21
C LYS A 70 13.60 -2.49 2.52
N TRP A 71 13.53 -2.62 1.20
CA TRP A 71 12.45 -2.08 0.38
C TRP A 71 11.30 -3.08 0.18
N PHE A 72 10.21 -2.61 -0.42
CA PHE A 72 9.06 -3.42 -0.80
C PHE A 72 9.05 -3.67 -2.30
N GLU A 73 8.59 -4.84 -2.69
CA GLU A 73 8.33 -5.22 -4.07
C GLU A 73 6.86 -5.62 -4.22
N PRO A 74 6.33 -5.67 -5.45
CA PRO A 74 5.02 -6.25 -5.70
C PRO A 74 4.86 -7.62 -5.02
N TYR A 75 3.73 -7.77 -4.34
CA TYR A 75 3.30 -8.98 -3.64
C TYR A 75 4.12 -9.33 -2.39
N HIS A 76 4.91 -8.40 -1.87
CA HIS A 76 5.30 -8.43 -0.46
C HIS A 76 4.07 -8.18 0.43
N PHE A 77 4.09 -8.72 1.64
CA PHE A 77 3.06 -8.49 2.64
C PHE A 77 3.65 -8.40 4.04
N ILE A 78 2.96 -7.68 4.92
CA ILE A 78 3.36 -7.44 6.31
C ILE A 78 2.16 -7.55 7.24
N PRO A 79 2.33 -8.08 8.46
CA PRO A 79 1.31 -7.96 9.50
C PRO A 79 1.29 -6.52 10.04
N ALA A 80 0.11 -6.00 10.37
CA ALA A 80 -0.03 -4.75 11.11
C ALA A 80 0.12 -4.94 12.63
N ASN A 81 0.22 -6.21 13.10
CA ASN A 81 0.29 -6.60 14.51
C ASN A 81 -0.91 -6.08 15.34
N GLY A 82 -2.08 -6.09 14.72
CA GLY A 82 -3.32 -5.53 15.24
C GLY A 82 -4.17 -4.97 14.09
N PRO A 83 -5.29 -4.29 14.40
CA PRO A 83 -6.07 -3.56 13.41
C PRO A 83 -5.22 -2.55 12.64
N VAL A 84 -5.38 -2.49 11.31
CA VAL A 84 -4.62 -1.56 10.45
C VAL A 84 -4.90 -0.08 10.79
N ARG A 85 -6.11 0.21 11.26
CA ARG A 85 -6.52 1.48 11.87
C ARG A 85 -6.73 1.22 13.36
N LEU A 86 -5.98 1.94 14.20
CA LEU A 86 -6.08 1.81 15.65
C LEU A 86 -7.50 2.10 16.15
N ASP A 87 -7.86 1.47 17.27
CA ASP A 87 -9.16 1.64 17.95
C ASP A 87 -10.37 1.43 17.04
N THR A 88 -10.23 0.57 16.02
CA THR A 88 -11.28 0.23 15.05
C THR A 88 -11.54 -1.26 15.09
N ASP A 89 -12.81 -1.65 15.20
CA ASP A 89 -13.22 -3.03 15.01
C ASP A 89 -13.24 -3.35 13.51
N THR A 90 -12.13 -3.89 13.02
CA THR A 90 -11.96 -4.27 11.62
C THR A 90 -11.26 -5.61 11.53
N ALA A 91 -11.68 -6.44 10.55
CA ALA A 91 -10.98 -7.68 10.24
C ALA A 91 -9.64 -7.43 9.54
N ILE A 92 -9.35 -6.21 9.10
CA ILE A 92 -8.14 -5.86 8.36
C ILE A 92 -6.97 -5.66 9.33
N VAL A 93 -6.04 -6.63 9.32
CA VAL A 93 -4.93 -6.75 10.27
C VAL A 93 -3.57 -6.93 9.59
N GLY A 94 -3.52 -6.86 8.26
CA GLY A 94 -2.30 -6.91 7.47
C GLY A 94 -2.38 -6.06 6.21
N ILE A 95 -1.24 -5.89 5.56
CA ILE A 95 -1.11 -5.14 4.31
C ILE A 95 -0.31 -5.99 3.32
N ALA A 96 -0.85 -6.19 2.11
CA ALA A 96 -0.10 -6.61 0.94
C ALA A 96 0.21 -5.38 0.06
N PHE A 97 1.27 -5.48 -0.73
CA PHE A 97 1.61 -4.50 -1.76
C PHE A 97 1.31 -5.10 -3.13
N ALA A 98 0.59 -4.37 -3.98
CA ALA A 98 0.30 -4.80 -5.35
C ALA A 98 0.57 -3.63 -6.32
N PRO A 99 0.83 -3.88 -7.61
CA PRO A 99 0.89 -2.81 -8.59
C PRO A 99 -0.42 -2.01 -8.60
N ASP A 100 -0.34 -0.68 -8.56
CA ASP A 100 -1.54 0.17 -8.62
C ASP A 100 -2.30 -0.08 -9.95
N PRO A 101 -3.60 -0.38 -9.91
CA PRO A 101 -4.37 -0.73 -11.10
C PRO A 101 -4.58 0.43 -12.08
N LYS A 102 -4.22 1.68 -11.72
CA LYS A 102 -4.38 2.88 -12.57
C LYS A 102 -3.10 3.67 -12.76
N LEU A 103 -2.06 3.43 -11.97
CA LEU A 103 -0.78 4.13 -12.09
C LEU A 103 0.28 3.15 -12.58
N PRO A 104 0.60 3.14 -13.89
CA PRO A 104 1.65 2.29 -14.42
C PRO A 104 3.03 2.73 -13.92
N GLU A 105 4.02 1.86 -14.09
CA GLU A 105 5.43 2.27 -13.99
C GLU A 105 5.70 3.45 -14.93
N MET A 106 6.52 4.38 -14.46
CA MET A 106 6.87 5.58 -15.19
C MET A 106 8.37 5.82 -15.20
N ASP A 107 8.88 6.21 -16.36
CA ASP A 107 10.25 6.70 -16.50
C ASP A 107 10.31 8.15 -16.05
N THR A 108 11.32 8.48 -15.24
CA THR A 108 11.61 9.85 -14.82
C THR A 108 13.05 10.21 -15.22
N PRO A 109 13.44 11.49 -15.22
CA PRO A 109 14.84 11.88 -15.39
C PRO A 109 15.79 11.27 -14.36
N ASN A 110 15.25 10.81 -13.22
CA ASN A 110 16.00 10.22 -12.10
C ASN A 110 15.89 8.68 -12.09
N GLY A 111 15.41 8.03 -13.16
CA GLY A 111 15.19 6.57 -13.20
C GLY A 111 13.71 6.17 -13.04
N LYS A 112 13.45 4.86 -12.99
CA LYS A 112 12.08 4.31 -12.97
C LYS A 112 11.39 4.42 -11.62
N VAL A 113 10.07 4.63 -11.64
CA VAL A 113 9.20 4.62 -10.45
C VAL A 113 7.99 3.74 -10.68
N GLN A 114 7.75 2.79 -9.77
CA GLN A 114 6.55 1.98 -9.69
C GLN A 114 5.60 2.50 -8.59
N PHE A 115 4.31 2.13 -8.67
CA PHE A 115 3.33 2.48 -7.64
C PHE A 115 2.86 1.23 -6.92
N LEU A 116 3.21 1.13 -5.63
CA LEU A 116 2.85 0.00 -4.77
C LEU A 116 1.60 0.34 -3.96
N GLN A 117 0.46 -0.18 -4.41
CA GLN A 117 -0.80 -0.03 -3.70
C GLN A 117 -0.87 -0.95 -2.49
N MET A 118 -1.12 -0.35 -1.33
CA MET A 118 -1.42 -1.05 -0.08
C MET A 118 -2.83 -1.65 -0.14
N VAL A 119 -2.93 -2.96 0.10
CA VAL A 119 -4.16 -3.74 0.08
C VAL A 119 -4.36 -4.38 1.45
N GLY A 120 -5.53 -4.17 2.07
CA GLY A 120 -5.81 -4.66 3.40
C GLY A 120 -6.09 -6.17 3.41
N LEU A 121 -5.47 -6.89 4.35
CA LEU A 121 -5.58 -8.33 4.53
C LEU A 121 -6.31 -8.68 5.83
N THR A 122 -7.15 -9.71 5.80
CA THR A 122 -7.71 -10.33 7.01
C THR A 122 -6.70 -11.26 7.69
N GLN A 123 -6.98 -11.68 8.92
CA GLN A 123 -6.12 -12.66 9.61
C GLN A 123 -6.07 -14.00 8.86
N ALA A 124 -7.21 -14.49 8.35
CA ALA A 124 -7.26 -15.73 7.58
C ALA A 124 -6.38 -15.67 6.31
N GLU A 125 -6.37 -14.51 5.65
CA GLU A 125 -5.51 -14.25 4.49
C GLU A 125 -4.03 -14.20 4.87
N LEU A 126 -3.68 -13.54 5.97
CA LEU A 126 -2.30 -13.55 6.50
C LEU A 126 -1.85 -14.97 6.83
N ASP A 127 -2.65 -15.74 7.57
CA ASP A 127 -2.33 -17.11 7.97
C ASP A 127 -2.15 -18.00 6.74
N TRP A 128 -3.01 -17.84 5.73
CA TRP A 128 -2.91 -18.56 4.47
C TRP A 128 -1.65 -18.17 3.69
N LEU A 129 -1.24 -16.91 3.68
CA LEU A 129 0.02 -16.47 3.07
C LEU A 129 1.24 -17.00 3.83
N TRP A 130 1.18 -17.08 5.17
CA TRP A 130 2.29 -17.58 5.99
C TRP A 130 2.53 -19.08 5.87
N GLN A 131 1.56 -19.86 5.41
CA GLN A 131 1.79 -21.26 5.05
C GLN A 131 2.82 -21.39 3.92
N GLU A 132 2.92 -20.39 3.04
CA GLU A 132 3.89 -20.35 1.97
C GLU A 132 4.18 -18.89 1.54
N PRO A 133 5.12 -18.20 2.23
CA PRO A 133 5.34 -16.77 2.07
C PRO A 133 6.15 -16.47 0.81
N LYS A 134 5.52 -16.64 -0.35
CA LYS A 134 6.07 -16.39 -1.69
C LYS A 134 5.21 -15.38 -2.43
N THR A 135 5.85 -14.54 -3.23
CA THR A 135 5.19 -13.47 -4.00
C THR A 135 4.09 -14.00 -4.91
N TYR A 136 4.29 -15.15 -5.55
CA TYR A 136 3.28 -15.76 -6.43
C TYR A 136 1.98 -16.12 -5.69
N ARG A 137 2.06 -16.49 -4.40
CA ARG A 137 0.89 -16.83 -3.58
C ARG A 137 0.14 -15.57 -3.15
N CYS A 138 0.86 -14.51 -2.80
CA CYS A 138 0.25 -13.20 -2.58
C CYS A 138 -0.38 -12.65 -3.86
N GLN A 139 0.26 -12.83 -5.01
CA GLN A 139 -0.32 -12.49 -6.30
C GLN A 139 -1.64 -13.24 -6.56
N GLU A 140 -1.68 -14.56 -6.31
CA GLU A 140 -2.92 -15.36 -6.44
C GLU A 140 -4.05 -14.78 -5.57
N LEU A 141 -3.77 -14.43 -4.32
CA LEU A 141 -4.75 -13.81 -3.43
C LEU A 141 -5.24 -12.46 -3.98
N ILE A 142 -4.32 -11.61 -4.43
CA ILE A 142 -4.64 -10.30 -5.00
C ILE A 142 -5.49 -10.46 -6.28
N ASP A 143 -5.21 -11.47 -7.10
CA ASP A 143 -5.98 -11.74 -8.31
C ASP A 143 -7.40 -12.21 -7.98
N LYS A 144 -7.59 -13.04 -6.95
CA LYS A 144 -8.93 -13.38 -6.43
C LYS A 144 -9.68 -12.15 -5.93
N MET A 145 -8.99 -11.23 -5.24
CA MET A 145 -9.60 -9.97 -4.79
C MET A 145 -10.05 -9.08 -5.95
N ARG A 146 -9.31 -9.07 -7.06
CA ARG A 146 -9.64 -8.24 -8.23
C ARG A 146 -10.93 -8.64 -8.93
N GLU A 147 -11.42 -9.87 -8.73
CA GLU A 147 -12.65 -10.36 -9.37
C GLU A 147 -13.88 -9.52 -9.00
N ASP A 148 -14.00 -9.09 -7.74
CA ASP A 148 -15.10 -8.25 -7.25
C ASP A 148 -14.64 -6.90 -6.69
N ASN A 149 -13.34 -6.71 -6.48
CA ASN A 149 -12.72 -5.44 -6.10
C ASN A 149 -11.59 -5.07 -7.07
N PRO A 150 -11.90 -4.71 -8.32
CA PRO A 150 -10.89 -4.50 -9.38
C PRO A 150 -9.93 -3.34 -9.12
N LEU A 151 -10.28 -2.42 -8.21
CA LEU A 151 -9.41 -1.33 -7.78
C LEU A 151 -8.67 -1.65 -6.48
N LEU A 152 -8.92 -2.82 -5.87
CA LEU A 152 -8.33 -3.23 -4.59
C LEU A 152 -8.52 -2.15 -3.51
N ILE A 153 -9.72 -1.58 -3.43
CA ILE A 153 -10.10 -0.60 -2.42
C ILE A 153 -10.11 -1.29 -1.06
N MET A 154 -9.34 -0.77 -0.12
CA MET A 154 -9.39 -1.17 1.28
C MET A 154 -10.73 -0.70 1.87
N ASP A 155 -11.49 -1.63 2.41
CA ASP A 155 -12.74 -1.39 3.12
C ASP A 155 -12.60 -1.95 4.54
N LEU A 156 -12.62 -1.09 5.55
CA LEU A 156 -12.45 -1.51 6.94
C LEU A 156 -13.65 -2.30 7.48
N THR A 157 -14.80 -2.26 6.79
CA THR A 157 -15.98 -3.06 7.13
C THR A 157 -15.95 -4.46 6.51
N ARG A 158 -14.97 -4.75 5.64
CA ARG A 158 -14.83 -6.06 4.99
C ARG A 158 -14.51 -7.14 6.02
N SER A 159 -15.41 -8.11 6.15
CA SER A 159 -15.21 -9.35 6.91
C SER A 159 -14.99 -10.58 6.02
N LYS A 160 -15.30 -10.48 4.72
CA LYS A 160 -15.05 -11.54 3.73
C LYS A 160 -13.56 -11.85 3.63
N SER A 161 -13.19 -13.14 3.69
CA SER A 161 -11.89 -13.67 3.28
C SER A 161 -11.94 -14.18 1.83
N TYR A 162 -10.83 -14.10 1.10
CA TYR A 162 -10.67 -14.67 -0.26
C TYR A 162 -9.97 -16.05 -0.26
N VAL A 163 -9.75 -16.62 0.92
CA VAL A 163 -9.17 -17.95 1.18
C VAL A 163 -10.01 -18.74 2.17
#